data_AF-A0A7H1RNI3-F1
#
_entry.id   AF-A0A7H1RNI3-F1
#
_cell.length_a   1.000
_cell.length_b   1.000
_cell.length_c   1.000
_cell.angle_alpha   90.00
_cell.angle_beta   90.00
_cell.angle_gamma   90.00
#
_symmetry.space_group_name_H-M   'P 1'
#
loop_
_entity.id
_entity.type
_entity.pdbx_description
1 polymer ?
#
loop_
_entity_poly.entity_id
_entity_poly.type
_entity_poly.pdbx_seq_one_letter_code
_entity_poly.pdbx_strand_id
1 'polypeptide(L)'
;MAEQRDAVNLFANTPERAERGFLRRMPDFSRDGFDIDTGRMHQQSLRASFGVWAGDELRGLPNLDEGAEGDEDLQALKTVHTQSIETFAQMADTLRQLGTDRSEGMDNHARLRTAARVLEPKLARLRQTAEREIARAEAAIASEQGEIERATRAADAGEAVTHGEIRAHWKAMPDSERTGHLLAPKLAQLDADTLRALASAPAYMTGLSEQQHAKVREEAARRVAPAKLARLQRLRAGRALASTAVETLERRAHRLVDFNRARQLAEAEAAARAKRAERYGVTE
;
A
#
# COMPACT_ATOMS: atom_id res chain seq x y z
N MET A 1 -49.76 14.08 -14.90
CA MET A 1 -48.37 13.68 -15.24
C MET A 1 -47.55 14.94 -15.51
N ALA A 2 -47.08 15.61 -14.45
CA ALA A 2 -46.00 16.60 -14.47
C ALA A 2 -45.91 17.23 -13.06
N GLU A 3 -45.19 16.61 -12.13
CA GLU A 3 -44.79 17.26 -10.87
C GLU A 3 -43.72 16.40 -10.18
N GLN A 4 -42.50 16.37 -10.74
CA GLN A 4 -41.37 15.72 -10.07
C GLN A 4 -40.01 16.18 -10.61
N ARG A 5 -39.82 17.50 -10.74
CA ARG A 5 -38.50 18.09 -11.03
C ARG A 5 -38.42 19.49 -10.44
N ASP A 6 -38.31 19.60 -9.12
CA ASP A 6 -37.83 20.82 -8.43
C ASP A 6 -37.38 20.56 -6.98
N ALA A 7 -36.73 19.40 -6.75
CA ALA A 7 -36.05 19.09 -5.49
C ALA A 7 -34.52 19.13 -5.62
N VAL A 8 -33.99 19.92 -6.55
CA VAL A 8 -32.55 20.14 -6.72
C VAL A 8 -32.23 21.56 -6.27
N ASN A 9 -31.41 21.69 -5.22
CA ASN A 9 -30.80 22.92 -4.69
C ASN A 9 -31.44 23.70 -3.52
N LEU A 10 -32.36 23.13 -2.72
CA LEU A 10 -32.77 23.78 -1.47
C LEU A 10 -31.81 23.57 -0.28
N PHE A 11 -30.77 22.74 -0.42
CA PHE A 11 -29.72 22.53 0.60
C PHE A 11 -28.36 23.16 0.23
N ALA A 12 -28.34 24.10 -0.72
CA ALA A 12 -27.10 24.69 -1.22
C ALA A 12 -26.46 25.74 -0.27
N ASN A 13 -27.22 26.30 0.68
CA ASN A 13 -26.78 27.44 1.49
C ASN A 13 -27.06 27.26 3.00
N THR A 14 -26.65 26.13 3.60
CA THR A 14 -26.50 26.09 5.06
C THR A 14 -25.17 26.76 5.45
N PRO A 15 -25.12 27.59 6.51
CA PRO A 15 -23.89 28.25 6.96
C PRO A 15 -22.73 27.28 7.22
N GLU A 16 -23.05 26.04 7.63
CA GLU A 16 -22.09 24.94 7.82
C GLU A 16 -21.34 24.53 6.53
N ARG A 17 -21.94 24.70 5.34
CA ARG A 17 -21.26 24.47 4.05
C ARG A 17 -20.33 25.63 3.69
N ALA A 18 -20.63 26.85 4.10
CA ALA A 18 -19.79 28.02 3.84
C ALA A 18 -18.48 27.98 4.65
N GLU A 19 -18.54 27.51 5.90
CA GLU A 19 -17.38 27.33 6.80
C GLU A 19 -16.39 26.27 6.30
N ARG A 20 -16.82 25.40 5.37
CA ARG A 20 -16.02 24.30 4.80
C ARG A 20 -15.71 24.45 3.32
N GLY A 21 -15.96 25.63 2.76
CA GLY A 21 -15.73 25.93 1.35
C GLY A 21 -14.25 25.89 0.92
N PHE A 22 -13.31 25.77 1.88
CA PHE A 22 -11.89 25.60 1.59
C PHE A 22 -11.51 24.16 1.19
N LEU A 23 -12.35 23.18 1.48
CA LEU A 23 -12.13 21.80 1.09
C LEU A 23 -12.52 21.60 -0.38
N ARG A 24 -11.73 20.80 -1.09
CA ARG A 24 -12.05 20.41 -2.46
C ARG A 24 -13.29 19.53 -2.53
N ARG A 25 -13.52 18.74 -1.49
CA ARG A 25 -14.70 17.88 -1.32
C ARG A 25 -14.99 17.71 0.17
N MET A 26 -16.27 17.73 0.51
CA MET A 26 -16.72 17.36 1.85
C MET A 26 -16.41 15.88 2.13
N PRO A 27 -15.67 15.56 3.19
CA PRO A 27 -15.43 14.17 3.57
C PRO A 27 -16.75 13.49 3.90
N ASP A 28 -16.89 12.28 3.39
CA ASP A 28 -18.04 11.41 3.61
C ASP A 28 -17.65 10.37 4.65
N PHE A 29 -18.35 10.32 5.78
CA PHE A 29 -18.08 9.39 6.87
C PHE A 29 -17.97 7.94 6.40
N SER A 30 -18.79 7.54 5.42
CA SER A 30 -18.81 6.19 4.87
C SER A 30 -17.62 5.89 3.96
N ARG A 31 -17.12 6.88 3.21
CA ARG A 31 -16.10 6.70 2.16
C ARG A 31 -14.70 7.12 2.56
N ASP A 32 -14.60 8.20 3.32
CA ASP A 32 -13.34 8.79 3.76
C ASP A 32 -13.01 8.36 5.20
N GLY A 33 -13.97 7.81 5.94
CA GLY A 33 -13.72 7.09 7.20
C GLY A 33 -13.47 7.98 8.40
N PHE A 34 -13.82 9.26 8.32
CA PHE A 34 -13.87 10.15 9.47
C PHE A 34 -15.00 11.17 9.33
N ASP A 35 -15.48 11.65 10.47
CA ASP A 35 -16.48 12.69 10.59
C ASP A 35 -15.75 14.02 10.81
N ILE A 36 -15.99 14.99 9.95
CA ILE A 36 -15.32 16.30 10.01
C ILE A 36 -15.88 17.21 11.11
N ASP A 37 -17.11 16.98 11.57
CA ASP A 37 -17.70 17.72 12.68
C ASP A 37 -17.12 17.24 14.01
N THR A 38 -17.10 15.92 14.19
CA THR A 38 -16.73 15.31 15.47
C THR A 38 -15.26 14.90 15.54
N GLY A 39 -14.55 14.82 14.41
CA GLY A 39 -13.20 14.27 14.31
C GLY A 39 -13.14 12.76 14.54
N ARG A 40 -14.30 12.10 14.68
CA ARG A 40 -14.36 10.67 14.99
C ARG A 40 -13.94 9.86 13.76
N MET A 41 -13.04 8.91 13.99
CA MET A 41 -12.58 7.96 12.98
C MET A 41 -13.49 6.73 12.98
N HIS A 42 -13.89 6.27 11.80
CA HIS A 42 -14.61 5.01 11.66
C HIS A 42 -13.62 3.85 11.50
N GLN A 43 -13.42 3.10 12.58
CA GLN A 43 -12.41 2.02 12.65
C GLN A 43 -12.55 0.99 11.52
N GLN A 44 -13.78 0.59 11.17
CA GLN A 44 -14.01 -0.35 10.07
C GLN A 44 -13.62 0.25 8.71
N SER A 45 -13.89 1.54 8.49
CA SER A 45 -13.50 2.21 7.24
C SER A 45 -11.99 2.35 7.14
N LEU A 46 -11.30 2.62 8.25
CA LEU A 46 -9.84 2.63 8.29
C LEU A 46 -9.26 1.27 7.94
N ARG A 47 -9.75 0.19 8.57
CA ARG A 47 -9.33 -1.18 8.26
C ARG A 47 -9.60 -1.54 6.80
N ALA A 48 -10.76 -1.16 6.26
CA ALA A 48 -11.11 -1.42 4.87
C ALA A 48 -10.22 -0.66 3.86
N SER A 49 -9.72 0.52 4.24
CA SER A 49 -8.99 1.41 3.33
C SER A 49 -7.49 1.21 3.40
N PHE A 50 -6.94 1.04 4.61
CA PHE A 50 -5.51 0.89 4.87
C PHE A 50 -5.10 -0.58 5.04
N GLY A 51 -6.06 -1.50 5.07
CA GLY A 51 -5.85 -2.89 5.43
C GLY A 51 -5.52 -3.07 6.92
N VAL A 52 -5.32 -4.32 7.32
CA VAL A 52 -4.98 -4.69 8.70
C VAL A 52 -3.58 -5.30 8.68
N TRP A 53 -2.70 -4.79 9.54
CA TRP A 53 -1.36 -5.37 9.74
C TRP A 53 -1.44 -6.72 10.43
N ALA A 54 -2.25 -6.80 11.49
CA ALA A 54 -2.45 -8.04 12.23
C ALA A 54 -3.16 -9.09 11.37
N GLY A 55 -2.65 -10.32 11.44
CA GLY A 55 -3.24 -11.51 10.83
C GLY A 55 -4.52 -11.93 11.52
N ASP A 56 -5.56 -11.09 11.50
CA ASP A 56 -6.92 -11.67 11.46
C ASP A 56 -6.89 -12.60 10.25
N GLU A 57 -7.18 -13.89 10.46
CA GLU A 57 -7.08 -14.98 9.49
C GLU A 57 -7.95 -14.76 8.24
N LEU A 58 -7.64 -13.72 7.46
CA LEU A 58 -8.11 -13.54 6.11
C LEU A 58 -7.48 -14.69 5.33
N ARG A 59 -8.27 -15.74 5.15
CA ARG A 59 -7.89 -17.04 4.57
C ARG A 59 -6.82 -16.89 3.49
N GLY A 60 -5.61 -17.34 3.81
CA GLY A 60 -4.51 -17.46 2.86
C GLY A 60 -3.47 -16.34 2.87
N LEU A 61 -3.57 -15.33 3.75
CA LEU A 61 -2.49 -14.36 3.96
C LEU A 61 -1.54 -14.79 5.08
N PRO A 62 -0.22 -14.53 4.96
CA PRO A 62 0.73 -14.83 6.03
C PRO A 62 0.48 -13.93 7.25
N ASN A 63 0.65 -14.48 8.45
CA ASN A 63 0.61 -13.70 9.68
C ASN A 63 1.83 -12.75 9.72
N LEU A 64 1.57 -11.44 9.64
CA LEU A 64 2.63 -10.43 9.60
C LEU A 64 3.20 -10.06 10.97
N ASP A 65 2.53 -10.45 12.07
CA ASP A 65 3.06 -10.25 13.42
C ASP A 65 3.99 -11.39 13.84
N GLU A 66 3.77 -12.59 13.30
CA GLU A 66 4.65 -13.73 13.54
C GLU A 66 6.06 -13.41 13.02
N GLY A 67 7.04 -13.40 13.92
CA GLY A 67 8.45 -13.15 13.63
C GLY A 67 8.80 -11.72 13.21
N ALA A 68 7.88 -10.76 13.28
CA ALA A 68 8.20 -9.36 13.02
C ALA A 68 9.14 -8.77 14.08
N GLU A 69 9.04 -9.19 15.35
CA GLU A 69 9.87 -8.63 16.45
C GLU A 69 11.39 -8.80 16.24
N GLY A 70 11.80 -9.80 15.44
CA GLY A 70 13.20 -10.04 15.09
C GLY A 70 13.57 -9.67 13.65
N ASP A 71 12.64 -9.12 12.86
CA ASP A 71 12.85 -8.82 11.44
C ASP A 71 12.74 -7.31 11.19
N GLU A 72 13.90 -6.65 11.08
CA GLU A 72 13.99 -5.20 10.89
C GLU A 72 13.25 -4.72 9.64
N ASP A 73 13.27 -5.49 8.56
CA ASP A 73 12.62 -5.11 7.30
C ASP A 73 11.10 -5.14 7.46
N LEU A 74 10.55 -6.14 8.18
CA LEU A 74 9.13 -6.20 8.51
C LEU A 74 8.70 -5.08 9.48
N GLN A 75 9.53 -4.75 10.48
CA GLN A 75 9.25 -3.64 11.41
C GLN A 75 9.26 -2.28 10.72
N ALA A 76 10.17 -2.07 9.77
CA ALA A 76 10.20 -0.86 8.96
C ALA A 76 8.90 -0.71 8.16
N LEU A 77 8.44 -1.78 7.51
CA LEU A 77 7.17 -1.80 6.79
C LEU A 77 5.95 -1.58 7.72
N LYS A 78 5.96 -2.16 8.94
CA LYS A 78 4.92 -1.95 9.96
C LYS A 78 4.86 -0.49 10.39
N THR A 79 6.03 0.11 10.55
CA THR A 79 6.17 1.52 10.91
C THR A 79 5.60 2.42 9.82
N VAL A 80 5.91 2.18 8.55
CA VAL A 80 5.33 2.93 7.42
C VAL A 80 3.80 2.81 7.39
N HIS A 81 3.27 1.60 7.57
CA HIS A 81 1.83 1.36 7.63
C HIS A 81 1.17 2.14 8.78
N THR A 82 1.72 2.04 9.98
CA THR A 82 1.22 2.71 11.18
C THR A 82 1.27 4.22 11.04
N GLN A 83 2.41 4.77 10.59
CA GLN A 83 2.59 6.20 10.35
C GLN A 83 1.61 6.74 9.30
N SER A 84 1.23 5.93 8.31
CA SER A 84 0.22 6.32 7.32
C SER A 84 -1.15 6.51 7.96
N ILE A 85 -1.56 5.60 8.86
CA ILE A 85 -2.83 5.70 9.61
C ILE A 85 -2.79 6.88 10.58
N GLU A 86 -1.68 7.06 11.30
CA GLU A 86 -1.50 8.19 12.24
C GLU A 86 -1.53 9.54 11.50
N THR A 87 -0.84 9.65 10.36
CA THR A 87 -0.85 10.85 9.53
C THR A 87 -2.26 11.14 8.99
N PHE A 88 -3.01 10.09 8.65
CA PHE A 88 -4.41 10.23 8.27
C PHE A 88 -5.28 10.79 9.41
N ALA A 89 -5.12 10.29 10.63
CA ALA A 89 -5.84 10.79 11.81
C ALA A 89 -5.47 12.25 12.13
N GLN A 90 -4.18 12.60 12.05
CA GLN A 90 -3.72 13.98 12.22
C GLN A 90 -4.27 14.92 11.14
N MET A 91 -4.41 14.43 9.90
CA MET A 91 -5.06 15.17 8.84
C MET A 91 -6.53 15.44 9.17
N ALA A 92 -7.28 14.42 9.55
CA ALA A 92 -8.69 14.56 9.93
C ALA A 92 -8.86 15.60 11.05
N ASP A 93 -8.03 15.55 12.08
CA ASP A 93 -8.08 16.53 13.18
C ASP A 93 -7.70 17.94 12.73
N THR A 94 -6.67 18.09 11.89
CA THR A 94 -6.27 19.39 11.32
C THR A 94 -7.43 20.02 10.54
N LEU A 95 -8.11 19.23 9.69
CA LEU A 95 -9.22 19.73 8.88
C LEU A 95 -10.44 20.07 9.74
N ARG A 96 -10.73 19.30 10.79
CA ARG A 96 -11.77 19.63 11.77
C ARG A 96 -11.48 20.94 12.48
N GLN A 97 -10.28 21.09 13.07
CA GLN A 97 -9.88 22.29 13.79
C GLN A 97 -10.02 23.53 12.89
N LEU A 98 -9.52 23.44 11.66
CA LEU A 98 -9.64 24.51 10.66
C LEU A 98 -11.06 24.74 10.19
N GLY A 99 -11.97 23.77 10.26
CA GLY A 99 -13.39 23.97 9.98
C GLY A 99 -14.12 24.70 11.11
N THR A 100 -13.73 24.45 12.36
CA THR A 100 -14.37 25.05 13.55
C THR A 100 -13.76 26.37 14.01
N ASP A 101 -12.59 26.74 13.50
CA ASP A 101 -11.95 28.01 13.82
C ASP A 101 -12.83 29.18 13.37
N ARG A 102 -13.16 30.11 14.27
CA ARG A 102 -13.98 31.30 13.97
C ARG A 102 -13.21 32.60 14.18
N SER A 103 -11.88 32.53 14.25
CA SER A 103 -11.02 33.70 14.41
C SER A 103 -11.20 34.70 13.25
N GLU A 104 -11.10 35.98 13.59
CA GLU A 104 -11.12 37.07 12.61
C GLU A 104 -9.92 36.92 11.65
N GLY A 105 -10.20 36.96 10.35
CA GLY A 105 -9.19 36.76 9.30
C GLY A 105 -9.06 35.32 8.79
N MET A 106 -9.79 34.36 9.36
CA MET A 106 -9.75 32.96 8.95
C MET A 106 -10.77 32.63 7.84
N ASP A 107 -10.57 33.23 6.66
CA ASP A 107 -11.38 32.93 5.47
C ASP A 107 -11.03 31.56 4.84
N ASN A 108 -11.78 31.14 3.81
CA ASN A 108 -11.55 29.85 3.15
C ASN A 108 -10.15 29.76 2.50
N HIS A 109 -9.59 30.85 2.01
CA HIS A 109 -8.24 30.86 1.45
C HIS A 109 -7.17 30.69 2.53
N ALA A 110 -7.32 31.36 3.67
CA ALA A 110 -6.47 31.21 4.84
C ALA A 110 -6.53 29.77 5.37
N ARG A 111 -7.72 29.14 5.43
CA ARG A 111 -7.90 27.75 5.88
C ARG A 111 -7.20 26.77 4.98
N LEU A 112 -7.39 26.92 3.66
CA LEU A 112 -6.72 26.08 2.67
C LEU A 112 -5.20 26.19 2.77
N ARG A 113 -4.66 27.41 2.90
CA ARG A 113 -3.21 27.63 3.04
C ARG A 113 -2.66 27.04 4.33
N THR A 114 -3.36 27.22 5.44
CA THR A 114 -2.93 26.65 6.73
C THR A 114 -2.97 25.13 6.69
N ALA A 115 -4.02 24.53 6.11
CA ALA A 115 -4.11 23.08 5.91
C ALA A 115 -2.91 22.57 5.09
N ALA A 116 -2.63 23.18 3.94
CA ALA A 116 -1.51 22.78 3.09
C ALA A 116 -0.16 22.92 3.81
N ARG A 117 0.07 24.05 4.48
CA ARG A 117 1.31 24.31 5.25
C ARG A 117 1.57 23.26 6.33
N VAL A 118 0.53 22.73 6.96
CA VAL A 118 0.65 21.70 8.01
C VAL A 118 0.78 20.30 7.42
N LEU A 119 0.02 20.00 6.37
CA LEU A 119 -0.12 18.63 5.87
C LEU A 119 0.91 18.25 4.80
N GLU A 120 1.30 19.16 3.90
CA GLU A 120 2.28 18.86 2.84
C GLU A 120 3.61 18.35 3.38
N PRO A 121 4.24 18.98 4.40
CA PRO A 121 5.53 18.50 4.90
C PRO A 121 5.44 17.11 5.55
N LYS A 122 4.31 16.82 6.19
CA LYS A 122 4.06 15.51 6.81
C LYS A 122 3.93 14.41 5.75
N LEU A 123 3.13 14.67 4.72
CA LEU A 123 2.96 13.75 3.59
C LEU A 123 4.29 13.52 2.86
N ALA A 124 5.04 14.59 2.59
CA ALA A 124 6.35 14.50 1.94
C ALA A 124 7.37 13.67 2.76
N ARG A 125 7.44 13.89 4.08
CA ARG A 125 8.33 13.13 4.97
C ARG A 125 7.95 11.65 5.04
N LEU A 126 6.65 11.35 5.14
CA LEU A 126 6.16 9.98 5.13
C LEU A 126 6.48 9.29 3.80
N ARG A 127 6.23 9.96 2.67
CA ARG A 127 6.56 9.44 1.34
C ARG A 127 8.04 9.11 1.21
N GLN A 128 8.93 10.03 1.61
CA GLN A 128 10.37 9.78 1.58
C GLN A 128 10.77 8.58 2.44
N THR A 129 10.17 8.44 3.62
CA THR A 129 10.41 7.30 4.51
C THR A 129 9.91 6.01 3.86
N ALA A 130 8.69 6.01 3.32
CA ALA A 130 8.10 4.88 2.63
C ALA A 130 8.93 4.43 1.42
N GLU A 131 9.35 5.36 0.56
CA GLU A 131 10.21 5.05 -0.59
C GLU A 131 11.50 4.34 -0.17
N ARG A 132 12.16 4.84 0.89
CA ARG A 132 13.37 4.21 1.44
C ARG A 132 13.12 2.81 1.98
N GLU A 133 12.12 2.65 2.85
CA GLU A 133 11.86 1.35 3.50
C GLU A 133 11.27 0.31 2.52
N ILE A 134 10.47 0.72 1.55
CA ILE A 134 9.98 -0.16 0.48
C ILE A 134 11.14 -0.63 -0.38
N ALA A 135 12.05 0.27 -0.80
CA ALA A 135 13.24 -0.13 -1.57
C ALA A 135 14.15 -1.09 -0.79
N ARG A 136 14.32 -0.87 0.53
CA ARG A 136 15.02 -1.79 1.42
C ARG A 136 14.35 -3.17 1.44
N ALA A 137 13.04 -3.22 1.62
CA ALA A 137 12.28 -4.47 1.61
C ALA A 137 12.34 -5.18 0.24
N GLU A 138 12.38 -4.45 -0.87
CA GLU A 138 12.55 -5.04 -2.21
C GLU A 138 13.91 -5.70 -2.38
N ALA A 139 14.98 -5.08 -1.87
CA ALA A 139 16.30 -5.69 -1.84
C ALA A 139 16.32 -6.97 -0.97
N ALA A 140 15.68 -6.94 0.21
CA ALA A 140 15.54 -8.13 1.07
C ALA A 140 14.75 -9.25 0.39
N ILE A 141 13.64 -8.91 -0.28
CA ILE A 141 12.82 -9.82 -1.09
C ILE A 141 13.66 -10.48 -2.20
N ALA A 142 14.48 -9.70 -2.91
CA ALA A 142 15.36 -10.23 -3.96
C ALA A 142 16.46 -11.14 -3.38
N SER A 143 17.02 -10.79 -2.22
CA SER A 143 18.02 -11.60 -1.52
C SER A 143 17.46 -12.96 -1.10
N GLU A 144 16.30 -12.97 -0.43
CA GLU A 144 15.63 -14.21 0.00
C GLU A 144 15.24 -15.09 -1.19
N GLN A 145 14.76 -14.49 -2.29
CA GLN A 145 14.50 -15.22 -3.53
C GLN A 145 15.77 -15.88 -4.07
N GLY A 146 16.88 -15.14 -4.14
CA GLY A 146 18.17 -15.68 -4.61
C GLY A 146 18.71 -16.79 -3.72
N GLU A 147 18.48 -16.73 -2.40
CA GLU A 147 18.84 -17.79 -1.46
C GLU A 147 17.99 -19.05 -1.63
N ILE A 148 16.68 -18.90 -1.78
CA ILE A 148 15.76 -20.00 -2.06
C ILE A 148 16.13 -20.67 -3.40
N GLU A 149 16.41 -19.88 -4.43
CA GLU A 149 16.84 -20.38 -5.73
C GLU A 149 18.15 -21.16 -5.65
N ARG A 150 19.15 -20.63 -4.92
CA ARG A 150 20.43 -21.34 -4.70
C ARG A 150 20.20 -22.67 -3.97
N ALA A 151 19.38 -22.69 -2.94
CA ALA A 151 19.07 -23.91 -2.19
C ALA A 151 18.32 -24.94 -3.05
N THR A 152 17.46 -24.47 -3.95
CA THR A 152 16.68 -25.33 -4.86
C THR A 152 17.54 -25.87 -6.00
N ARG A 153 18.49 -25.09 -6.53
CA ARG A 153 19.38 -25.50 -7.63
C ARG A 153 20.57 -26.36 -7.20
N ALA A 154 20.92 -26.41 -5.92
CA ALA A 154 22.03 -27.22 -5.43
C ALA A 154 21.74 -28.71 -5.69
N ALA A 155 22.27 -29.24 -6.79
CA ALA A 155 22.17 -30.62 -7.19
C ALA A 155 23.58 -31.13 -7.52
N ASP A 156 23.93 -32.30 -7.02
CA ASP A 156 25.20 -32.94 -7.34
C ASP A 156 25.23 -33.32 -8.83
N ALA A 157 26.44 -33.45 -9.42
CA ALA A 157 26.59 -33.70 -10.84
C ALA A 157 25.85 -34.97 -11.34
N GLY A 158 25.66 -35.97 -10.47
CA GLY A 158 24.86 -37.17 -10.75
C GLY A 158 23.35 -36.91 -10.83
N GLU A 159 22.82 -36.00 -10.03
CA GLU A 159 21.39 -35.62 -10.04
C GLU A 159 21.02 -34.85 -11.32
N ALA A 160 21.98 -34.13 -11.91
CA ALA A 160 21.75 -33.30 -13.10
C ALA A 160 21.29 -34.11 -14.33
N VAL A 161 21.78 -35.34 -14.50
CA VAL A 161 21.39 -36.24 -15.60
C VAL A 161 19.95 -36.70 -15.41
N THR A 162 19.62 -37.23 -14.23
CA THR A 162 18.27 -37.69 -13.87
C THR A 162 17.24 -36.56 -13.95
N HIS A 163 17.60 -35.34 -13.53
CA HIS A 163 16.73 -34.17 -13.67
C HIS A 163 16.37 -33.87 -15.14
N GLY A 164 17.28 -34.13 -16.08
CA GLY A 164 17.00 -33.99 -17.51
C GLY A 164 15.90 -34.94 -17.98
N GLU A 165 15.99 -36.20 -17.59
CA GLU A 165 15.03 -37.25 -17.93
C GLU A 165 13.66 -37.00 -17.32
N ILE A 166 13.61 -36.62 -16.04
CA ILE A 166 12.37 -36.25 -15.34
C ILE A 166 11.65 -35.11 -16.08
N ARG A 167 12.38 -34.06 -16.47
CA ARG A 167 11.79 -32.92 -17.20
C ARG A 167 11.26 -33.32 -18.57
N ALA A 168 12.01 -34.15 -19.30
CA ALA A 168 11.58 -34.66 -20.59
C ALA A 168 10.29 -35.50 -20.46
N HIS A 169 10.22 -36.35 -19.43
CA HIS A 169 9.02 -37.12 -19.11
C HIS A 169 7.82 -36.21 -18.81
N TRP A 170 7.97 -35.24 -17.92
CA TRP A 170 6.92 -34.28 -17.58
C TRP A 170 6.44 -33.45 -18.78
N LYS A 171 7.37 -33.05 -19.66
CA LYS A 171 7.06 -32.32 -20.87
C LYS A 171 6.29 -33.17 -21.90
N ALA A 172 6.59 -34.47 -21.97
CA ALA A 172 5.90 -35.41 -22.87
C ALA A 172 4.52 -35.85 -22.35
N MET A 173 4.27 -35.74 -21.05
CA MET A 173 2.98 -36.07 -20.42
C MET A 173 1.83 -35.21 -20.99
N PRO A 174 0.62 -35.75 -21.22
CA PRO A 174 -0.54 -34.96 -21.59
C PRO A 174 -0.86 -33.86 -20.56
N ASP A 175 -1.30 -32.68 -21.02
CA ASP A 175 -1.59 -31.53 -20.17
C ASP A 175 -2.62 -31.83 -19.05
N SER A 176 -3.59 -32.71 -19.33
CA SER A 176 -4.61 -33.14 -18.35
C SER A 176 -4.01 -33.95 -17.19
N GLU A 177 -3.12 -34.89 -17.48
CA GLU A 177 -2.37 -35.65 -16.46
C GLU A 177 -1.44 -34.73 -15.69
N ARG A 178 -0.67 -33.89 -16.41
CA ARG A 178 0.27 -32.94 -15.80
C ARG A 178 -0.44 -32.01 -14.81
N THR A 179 -1.56 -31.45 -15.23
CA THR A 179 -2.39 -30.59 -14.37
C THR A 179 -2.94 -31.37 -13.18
N GLY A 180 -3.36 -32.62 -13.37
CA GLY A 180 -3.81 -33.50 -12.29
C GLY A 180 -2.76 -33.73 -11.21
N HIS A 181 -1.49 -33.94 -11.59
CA HIS A 181 -0.38 -34.07 -10.64
C HIS A 181 -0.07 -32.79 -9.86
N LEU A 182 -0.45 -31.63 -10.39
CA LEU A 182 -0.18 -30.31 -9.79
C LEU A 182 -1.32 -29.78 -8.91
N LEU A 183 -2.38 -30.55 -8.71
CA LEU A 183 -3.40 -30.24 -7.72
C LEU A 183 -2.89 -30.61 -6.31
N ALA A 184 -3.14 -29.76 -5.32
CA ALA A 184 -2.92 -30.10 -3.91
C ALA A 184 -4.02 -31.11 -3.50
N PRO A 185 -3.71 -32.42 -3.36
CA PRO A 185 -2.58 -32.90 -2.58
C PRO A 185 -1.45 -33.58 -3.37
N LYS A 186 -1.64 -33.94 -4.64
CA LYS A 186 -0.64 -34.68 -5.43
C LYS A 186 0.69 -33.93 -5.58
N LEU A 187 0.65 -32.61 -5.69
CA LEU A 187 1.86 -31.79 -5.73
C LEU A 187 2.73 -31.98 -4.47
N ALA A 188 2.09 -32.03 -3.30
CA ALA A 188 2.77 -32.26 -2.02
C ALA A 188 3.28 -33.70 -1.86
N GLN A 189 2.85 -34.63 -2.72
CA GLN A 189 3.28 -36.03 -2.73
C GLN A 189 4.37 -36.33 -3.75
N LEU A 190 4.73 -35.38 -4.62
CA LEU A 190 5.88 -35.55 -5.53
C LEU A 190 7.14 -35.82 -4.71
N ASP A 191 7.99 -36.71 -5.19
CA ASP A 191 9.30 -36.95 -4.59
C ASP A 191 10.21 -35.71 -4.73
N ALA A 192 11.26 -35.65 -3.90
CA ALA A 192 12.13 -34.47 -3.83
C ALA A 192 12.88 -34.22 -5.15
N ASP A 193 13.31 -35.28 -5.84
CA ASP A 193 14.08 -35.18 -7.08
C ASP A 193 13.21 -34.67 -8.22
N THR A 194 11.98 -35.18 -8.34
CA THR A 194 10.98 -34.67 -9.30
C THR A 194 10.70 -33.21 -9.05
N LEU A 195 10.42 -32.84 -7.80
CA LEU A 195 10.09 -31.46 -7.45
C LEU A 195 11.27 -30.51 -7.74
N ARG A 196 12.50 -30.92 -7.43
CA ARG A 196 13.73 -30.15 -7.68
C ARG A 196 14.03 -30.05 -9.17
N ALA A 197 13.89 -31.13 -9.92
CA ALA A 197 14.07 -31.16 -11.37
C ALA A 197 13.16 -30.16 -12.08
N LEU A 198 11.89 -30.11 -11.66
CA LEU A 198 10.88 -29.21 -12.22
C LEU A 198 11.09 -27.75 -11.78
N ALA A 199 11.42 -27.50 -10.50
CA ALA A 199 11.59 -26.15 -9.96
C ALA A 199 12.84 -25.45 -10.51
N SER A 200 13.93 -26.20 -10.73
CA SER A 200 15.25 -25.66 -11.13
C SER A 200 15.34 -25.24 -12.60
N ALA A 201 14.54 -25.81 -13.49
CA ALA A 201 14.54 -25.45 -14.91
C ALA A 201 13.51 -24.35 -15.23
N PRO A 202 13.62 -23.64 -16.37
CA PRO A 202 12.56 -22.78 -16.91
C PRO A 202 11.28 -23.56 -17.25
N ALA A 203 10.12 -22.90 -17.18
CA ALA A 203 8.81 -23.52 -17.41
C ALA A 203 8.67 -24.22 -18.78
N TYR A 204 9.22 -23.62 -19.85
CA TYR A 204 9.19 -24.21 -21.20
C TYR A 204 9.98 -25.54 -21.34
N MET A 205 10.90 -25.83 -20.41
CA MET A 205 11.65 -27.08 -20.38
C MET A 205 10.89 -28.21 -19.68
N THR A 206 9.92 -27.89 -18.84
CA THR A 206 9.11 -28.86 -18.08
C THR A 206 7.73 -29.09 -18.69
N GLY A 207 7.37 -28.29 -19.70
CA GLY A 207 6.02 -28.25 -20.26
C GLY A 207 5.02 -27.53 -19.35
N LEU A 208 5.46 -26.94 -18.23
CA LEU A 208 4.56 -26.25 -17.32
C LEU A 208 4.20 -24.86 -17.83
N SER A 209 2.98 -24.42 -17.56
CA SER A 209 2.66 -22.98 -17.60
C SER A 209 3.39 -22.26 -16.47
N GLU A 210 3.61 -20.94 -16.62
CA GLU A 210 4.25 -20.11 -15.58
C GLU A 210 3.54 -20.22 -14.22
N GLN A 211 2.21 -20.29 -14.20
CA GLN A 211 1.44 -20.43 -12.97
C GLN A 211 1.66 -21.79 -12.30
N GLN A 212 1.70 -22.87 -13.08
CA GLN A 212 1.99 -24.21 -12.58
C GLN A 212 3.43 -24.30 -12.07
N HIS A 213 4.37 -23.72 -12.81
CA HIS A 213 5.76 -23.70 -12.44
C HIS A 213 6.03 -22.90 -11.16
N ALA A 214 5.32 -21.78 -10.97
CA ALA A 214 5.34 -21.03 -9.73
C ALA A 214 4.90 -21.89 -8.52
N LYS A 215 3.84 -22.69 -8.66
CA LYS A 215 3.39 -23.62 -7.61
C LYS A 215 4.43 -24.67 -7.28
N VAL A 216 5.08 -25.25 -8.30
CA VAL A 216 6.16 -26.22 -8.13
C VAL A 216 7.35 -25.59 -7.40
N ARG A 217 7.77 -24.38 -7.80
CA ARG A 217 8.85 -23.64 -7.14
C ARG A 217 8.53 -23.28 -5.70
N GLU A 218 7.30 -22.88 -5.42
CA GLU A 218 6.85 -22.61 -4.07
C GLU A 218 6.86 -23.87 -3.20
N GLU A 219 6.37 -25.00 -3.70
CA GLU A 219 6.41 -26.27 -2.98
C GLU A 219 7.86 -26.75 -2.78
N ALA A 220 8.74 -26.59 -3.77
CA ALA A 220 10.17 -26.88 -3.64
C ALA A 220 10.81 -26.02 -2.54
N ALA A 221 10.55 -24.71 -2.57
CA ALA A 221 11.02 -23.76 -1.57
C ALA A 221 10.50 -24.10 -0.16
N ARG A 222 9.24 -24.55 -0.04
CA ARG A 222 8.62 -24.95 1.23
C ARG A 222 9.37 -26.12 1.86
N ARG A 223 9.88 -27.06 1.06
CA ARG A 223 10.62 -28.22 1.57
C ARG A 223 12.07 -27.90 1.90
N VAL A 224 12.75 -27.12 1.05
CA VAL A 224 14.19 -26.89 1.17
C VAL A 224 14.53 -25.73 2.10
N ALA A 225 13.71 -24.67 2.09
CA ALA A 225 13.96 -23.45 2.85
C ALA A 225 12.65 -22.85 3.43
N PRO A 226 11.91 -23.59 4.27
CA PRO A 226 10.60 -23.17 4.79
C PRO A 226 10.64 -21.82 5.50
N ALA A 227 11.64 -21.58 6.34
CA ALA A 227 11.79 -20.32 7.07
C ALA A 227 11.99 -19.11 6.14
N LYS A 228 12.80 -19.28 5.08
CA LYS A 228 13.05 -18.24 4.07
C LYS A 228 11.82 -17.97 3.23
N LEU A 229 11.10 -19.02 2.82
CA LEU A 229 9.84 -18.88 2.11
C LEU A 229 8.81 -18.11 2.96
N ALA A 230 8.65 -18.48 4.23
CA ALA A 230 7.75 -17.80 5.15
C ALA A 230 8.13 -16.33 5.35
N ARG A 231 9.44 -16.02 5.49
CA ARG A 231 9.93 -14.64 5.55
C ARG A 231 9.64 -13.88 4.25
N LEU A 232 9.95 -14.46 3.10
CA LEU A 232 9.69 -13.87 1.78
C LEU A 232 8.20 -13.53 1.58
N GLN A 233 7.30 -14.44 1.96
CA GLN A 233 5.86 -14.21 1.88
C GLN A 233 5.41 -13.06 2.80
N ARG A 234 5.89 -13.03 4.04
CA ARG A 234 5.64 -11.91 4.97
C ARG A 234 6.15 -10.58 4.42
N LEU A 235 7.38 -10.54 3.89
CA LEU A 235 7.95 -9.31 3.32
C LEU A 235 7.12 -8.80 2.13
N ARG A 236 6.70 -9.69 1.22
CA ARG A 236 5.85 -9.32 0.08
C ARG A 236 4.50 -8.76 0.53
N ALA A 237 3.86 -9.43 1.49
CA ALA A 237 2.57 -9.00 2.03
C ALA A 237 2.69 -7.67 2.79
N GLY A 238 3.69 -7.53 3.67
CA GLY A 238 4.00 -6.28 4.39
C GLY A 238 4.30 -5.12 3.43
N ARG A 239 5.09 -5.36 2.37
CA ARG A 239 5.39 -4.35 1.34
C ARG A 239 4.13 -3.89 0.64
N ALA A 240 3.28 -4.82 0.19
CA ALA A 240 2.03 -4.51 -0.49
C ALA A 240 1.10 -3.68 0.42
N LEU A 241 1.00 -4.05 1.69
CA LEU A 241 0.17 -3.37 2.68
C LEU A 241 0.69 -1.95 2.99
N ALA A 242 1.99 -1.80 3.25
CA ALA A 242 2.61 -0.49 3.48
C ALA A 242 2.47 0.44 2.26
N SER A 243 2.71 -0.08 1.05
CA SER A 243 2.54 0.69 -0.20
C SER A 243 1.09 1.16 -0.37
N THR A 244 0.13 0.25 -0.19
CA THR A 244 -1.31 0.55 -0.29
C THR A 244 -1.73 1.63 0.73
N ALA A 245 -1.20 1.57 1.95
CA ALA A 245 -1.50 2.53 2.99
C ALA A 245 -1.03 3.95 2.63
N VAL A 246 0.20 4.09 2.12
CA VAL A 246 0.75 5.38 1.68
C VAL A 246 -0.03 5.93 0.49
N GLU A 247 -0.27 5.12 -0.54
CA GLU A 247 -1.07 5.53 -1.71
C GLU A 247 -2.49 5.96 -1.32
N THR A 248 -3.10 5.26 -0.37
CA THR A 248 -4.45 5.57 0.12
C THR A 248 -4.47 6.90 0.85
N LEU A 249 -3.48 7.15 1.73
CA LEU A 249 -3.33 8.42 2.41
C LEU A 249 -3.14 9.58 1.43
N GLU A 250 -2.19 9.46 0.50
CA GLU A 250 -1.92 10.52 -0.50
C GLU A 250 -3.18 10.82 -1.33
N ARG A 251 -3.83 9.78 -1.84
CA ARG A 251 -5.06 9.91 -2.64
C ARG A 251 -6.17 10.61 -1.86
N ARG A 252 -6.32 10.30 -0.57
CA ARG A 252 -7.32 10.95 0.29
C ARG A 252 -6.95 12.40 0.58
N ALA A 253 -5.70 12.68 0.88
CA ALA A 253 -5.21 14.04 1.10
C ALA A 253 -5.48 14.94 -0.12
N HIS A 254 -5.09 14.49 -1.32
CA HIS A 254 -5.33 15.23 -2.58
C HIS A 254 -6.80 15.34 -3.00
N ARG A 255 -7.66 14.46 -2.48
CA ARG A 255 -9.11 14.54 -2.68
C ARG A 255 -9.74 15.63 -1.81
N LEU A 256 -9.25 15.79 -0.59
CA LEU A 256 -9.82 16.70 0.41
C LEU A 256 -9.21 18.11 0.32
N VAL A 257 -7.90 18.20 0.09
CA VAL A 257 -7.14 19.46 0.07
C VAL A 257 -6.60 19.72 -1.33
N ASP A 258 -6.87 20.92 -1.86
CA ASP A 258 -6.24 21.38 -3.11
C ASP A 258 -4.90 22.06 -2.80
N PHE A 259 -3.87 21.22 -2.69
CA PHE A 259 -2.50 21.65 -2.42
C PHE A 259 -1.94 22.61 -3.48
N ASN A 260 -2.32 22.44 -4.76
CA ASN A 260 -1.87 23.32 -5.83
C ASN A 260 -2.48 24.72 -5.68
N ARG A 261 -3.79 24.78 -5.41
CA ARG A 261 -4.47 26.05 -5.14
C ARG A 261 -3.89 26.74 -3.91
N ALA A 262 -3.57 25.99 -2.86
CA ALA A 262 -2.94 26.54 -1.66
C ALA A 262 -1.59 27.21 -1.96
N ARG A 263 -0.73 26.58 -2.77
CA ARG A 263 0.56 27.17 -3.20
C ARG A 263 0.36 28.45 -4.00
N GLN A 264 -0.53 28.45 -4.99
CA GLN A 264 -0.84 29.65 -5.77
C GLN A 264 -1.30 30.82 -4.88
N LEU A 265 -2.14 30.54 -3.88
CA LEU A 265 -2.59 31.55 -2.93
C LEU A 265 -1.44 32.07 -2.04
N ALA A 266 -0.52 31.19 -1.63
CA ALA A 266 0.65 31.58 -0.85
C ALA A 266 1.62 32.46 -1.66
N GLU A 267 1.89 32.11 -2.92
CA GLU A 267 2.72 32.89 -3.84
C GLU A 267 2.10 34.27 -4.12
N ALA A 268 0.80 34.33 -4.37
CA ALA A 268 0.08 35.58 -4.62
C ALA A 268 0.14 36.53 -3.41
N GLU A 269 0.02 36.00 -2.18
CA GLU A 269 0.13 36.80 -0.97
C GLU A 269 1.57 37.28 -0.74
N ALA A 270 2.58 36.42 -0.94
CA ALA A 270 3.98 36.81 -0.84
C ALA A 270 4.31 37.95 -1.83
N ALA A 271 3.83 37.85 -3.07
CA ALA A 271 3.99 38.90 -4.08
C ALA A 271 3.24 40.19 -3.69
N ALA A 272 2.04 40.10 -3.11
CA ALA A 272 1.31 41.26 -2.63
C ALA A 272 1.99 41.95 -1.45
N ARG A 273 2.58 41.17 -0.52
CA ARG A 273 3.38 41.69 0.61
C ARG A 273 4.64 42.39 0.12
N ALA A 274 5.38 41.79 -0.80
CA ALA A 274 6.56 42.42 -1.42
C ALA A 274 6.22 43.77 -2.06
N LYS A 275 5.14 43.83 -2.87
CA LYS A 275 4.66 45.08 -3.48
C LYS A 275 4.24 46.15 -2.47
N ARG A 276 3.70 45.75 -1.30
CA ARG A 276 3.37 46.70 -0.23
C ARG A 276 4.63 47.22 0.45
N ALA A 277 5.58 46.34 0.77
CA ALA A 277 6.87 46.74 1.35
C ALA A 277 7.60 47.77 0.44
N GLU A 278 7.63 47.51 -0.87
CA GLU A 278 8.19 48.44 -1.87
C GLU A 278 7.47 49.80 -1.89
N ARG A 279 6.12 49.82 -1.82
CA ARG A 279 5.35 51.07 -1.85
C ARG A 279 5.47 51.91 -0.59
N TYR A 280 5.65 51.28 0.56
CA TYR A 280 5.66 51.97 1.85
C TYR A 280 7.06 52.18 2.42
N GLY A 281 8.12 51.77 1.70
CA GLY A 281 9.51 51.94 2.15
C GLY A 281 9.85 51.19 3.44
N VAL A 282 9.02 50.22 3.82
CA VAL A 282 9.24 49.37 5.00
C VAL A 282 10.07 48.18 4.52
N THR A 283 11.37 48.37 4.47
CA THR A 283 12.31 47.24 4.53
C THR A 283 12.36 46.79 5.99
N GLU A 284 11.88 45.58 6.27
CA GLU A 284 12.16 44.89 7.54
C GLU A 284 13.67 44.76 7.78
#